data_AF-A0A9X3CZ04-F1
#
_entry.id   AF-A0A9X3CZ04-F1
#
_cell.length_a   1.000
_cell.length_b   1.000
_cell.length_c   1.000
_cell.angle_alpha   90.00
_cell.angle_beta   90.00
_cell.angle_gamma   90.00
#
_symmetry.space_group_name_H-M   'P 1'
#
loop_
_entity.id
_entity.type
_entity.pdbx_description
1 polymer ?
#
loop_
_entity_poly.entity_id
_entity_poly.type
_entity_poly.pdbx_seq_one_letter_code
_entity_poly.pdbx_strand_id
1 'polypeptide(L)'
;MLYLLHESQEKESVEENILPVLKNIEYEPVSFPLDKEFDIDADSCLLLFLPDSALREIIPVAAKNKWPIAILPHPENKFTSKGLGVSEDIEDVITQFTECDNPYHIDLLFCNDIPVFSSINIGDIFLLSQRHGKKNFFQEVVNIIRNIRKASSLSHHSYQISTDGEKVIHTSALGIIVVEHASSSLISKRLLEESSINDGAFQAFVLAPQNLMVLLWFFLRSLVPSKKTLTKLPSFIGKIKTSNLQVAGKEPVDYTIDGEKKQAEELNIEVLKQTLILKQQSVYSDKTEKENGRKSIKIEGLPTGETRKELIKRSLPILPRASTEQFQDLFKVLRNNSTISTSFMVMMILSTLIATFGLFGNSSPVIIGAMILAPVISPIVSFSMGMVRYDVPMLKESFVTITAGTLVSLAFAAGVSLVIPLKVLTPEIEARLSPTLLDMGIAVSSGIAAAYAHANEGIAKSLAGVAIAVALVPPLAVAGIGIGWWDWEVFSGAILLYATNLAGIILFGGLTFLFLGFAPFKRAKMGLVYTLVIVVLVAVPLTLSFDRIMQEANITRALEGATIQNVVLRDVRIRFGSPMVVSLRLVGPQDIAPQRIQEVKKEIEKKIDQPVRLEVVSAMEF
;
A
#
# COMPACT_ATOMS: atom_id res chain seq x y z
N MET A 1 -0.79 47.25 -36.74
CA MET A 1 -0.52 46.41 -37.95
C MET A 1 -0.24 44.98 -37.50
N LEU A 2 -0.60 43.94 -38.25
CA LEU A 2 -0.34 42.55 -37.87
C LEU A 2 0.89 42.02 -38.58
N TYR A 3 1.83 41.41 -37.87
CA TYR A 3 3.01 40.77 -38.47
C TYR A 3 2.88 39.26 -38.34
N LEU A 4 2.81 38.55 -39.46
CA LEU A 4 2.73 37.10 -39.50
C LEU A 4 4.14 36.50 -39.61
N LEU A 5 4.64 35.95 -38.52
CA LEU A 5 5.96 35.31 -38.46
C LEU A 5 5.83 33.83 -38.80
N HIS A 6 6.62 33.39 -39.77
CA HIS A 6 6.74 32.00 -40.15
C HIS A 6 8.17 31.69 -40.61
N GLU A 7 8.58 30.42 -40.59
CA GLU A 7 9.85 30.04 -41.20
C GLU A 7 9.77 30.12 -42.73
N SER A 8 10.86 30.50 -43.38
CA SER A 8 10.90 30.65 -44.85
C SER A 8 10.55 29.35 -45.60
N GLN A 9 10.75 28.20 -44.94
CA GLN A 9 10.50 26.86 -45.47
C GLN A 9 9.00 26.50 -45.48
N GLU A 10 8.18 27.21 -44.71
CA GLU A 10 6.78 26.85 -44.45
C GLU A 10 5.78 27.72 -45.22
N LYS A 11 6.28 28.50 -46.18
CA LYS A 11 5.50 29.46 -46.96
C LYS A 11 4.27 28.82 -47.63
N GLU A 12 4.42 27.61 -48.16
CA GLU A 12 3.32 26.87 -48.81
C GLU A 12 2.22 26.47 -47.80
N SER A 13 2.61 26.02 -46.59
CA SER A 13 1.66 25.67 -45.51
C SER A 13 0.88 26.88 -45.01
N VAL A 14 1.56 28.04 -44.91
CA VAL A 14 0.94 29.31 -44.53
C VAL A 14 -0.09 29.74 -45.58
N GLU A 15 0.28 29.68 -46.87
CA GLU A 15 -0.57 30.03 -48.00
C GLU A 15 -1.84 29.18 -48.07
N GLU A 16 -1.74 27.87 -47.80
CA GLU A 16 -2.87 26.95 -47.85
C GLU A 16 -3.78 27.00 -46.61
N ASN A 17 -3.21 27.11 -45.40
CA ASN A 17 -3.96 26.86 -44.15
C ASN A 17 -4.25 28.11 -43.31
N ILE A 18 -3.42 29.16 -43.43
CA ILE A 18 -3.50 30.35 -42.54
C ILE A 18 -4.09 31.54 -43.29
N LEU A 19 -3.59 31.83 -44.49
CA LEU A 19 -4.05 32.96 -45.29
C LEU A 19 -5.56 32.95 -45.58
N PRO A 20 -6.22 31.79 -45.81
CA PRO A 20 -7.66 31.78 -46.03
C PRO A 20 -8.47 32.28 -44.84
N VAL A 21 -7.95 32.12 -43.62
CA VAL A 21 -8.62 32.52 -42.37
C VAL A 21 -8.32 34.00 -42.04
N LEU A 22 -7.20 34.54 -42.50
CA LEU A 22 -6.80 35.95 -42.31
C LEU A 22 -7.37 36.92 -43.36
N LYS A 23 -8.24 36.48 -44.29
CA LYS A 23 -8.70 37.26 -45.46
C LYS A 23 -9.22 38.67 -45.19
N ASN A 24 -9.70 38.96 -43.98
CA ASN A 24 -10.27 40.25 -43.60
C ASN A 24 -9.36 41.08 -42.66
N ILE A 25 -8.11 40.65 -42.46
CA ILE A 25 -7.14 41.29 -41.56
C ILE A 25 -5.92 41.72 -42.36
N GLU A 26 -5.54 42.99 -42.29
CA GLU A 26 -4.29 43.46 -42.90
C GLU A 26 -3.08 42.90 -42.13
N TYR A 27 -2.20 42.18 -42.83
CA TYR A 27 -0.99 41.60 -42.26
C TYR A 27 0.24 41.79 -43.15
N GLU A 28 1.42 41.85 -42.54
CA GLU A 28 2.73 41.81 -43.19
C GLU A 28 3.43 40.49 -42.86
N PRO A 29 3.77 39.65 -43.86
CA PRO A 29 4.51 38.42 -43.61
C PRO A 29 5.99 38.72 -43.33
N VAL A 30 6.52 38.14 -42.25
CA VAL A 30 7.92 38.29 -41.82
C VAL A 30 8.55 36.91 -41.70
N SER A 31 9.72 36.73 -42.31
CA SER A 31 10.46 35.46 -42.22
C SER A 31 11.27 35.39 -40.92
N PHE A 32 11.20 34.26 -40.23
CA PHE A 32 12.09 33.93 -39.10
C PHE A 32 13.34 33.17 -39.59
N PRO A 33 14.55 33.43 -39.07
CA PRO A 33 14.92 34.33 -37.96
C PRO A 33 14.82 35.82 -38.32
N LEU A 34 14.51 36.65 -37.31
CA LEU A 34 14.37 38.10 -37.48
C LEU A 34 15.71 38.80 -37.75
N ASP A 35 15.67 39.85 -38.57
CA ASP A 35 16.79 40.78 -38.73
C ASP A 35 17.05 41.55 -37.43
N LYS A 36 18.32 41.90 -37.18
CA LYS A 36 18.74 42.57 -35.92
C LYS A 36 18.08 43.94 -35.68
N GLU A 37 17.60 44.58 -36.73
CA GLU A 37 16.94 45.89 -36.70
C GLU A 37 15.41 45.79 -36.70
N PHE A 38 14.85 44.58 -36.65
CA PHE A 38 13.41 44.39 -36.64
C PHE A 38 12.81 44.90 -35.33
N ASP A 39 11.83 45.79 -35.44
CA ASP A 39 10.97 46.26 -34.37
C ASP A 39 9.55 46.41 -34.88
N ILE A 40 8.58 46.42 -33.98
CA ILE A 40 7.17 46.62 -34.33
C ILE A 40 6.65 47.92 -33.74
N ASP A 41 5.71 48.55 -34.43
CA ASP A 41 5.02 49.73 -33.89
C ASP A 41 4.25 49.40 -32.60
N ALA A 42 4.02 50.41 -31.75
CA ALA A 42 3.37 50.25 -30.44
C ALA A 42 1.96 49.61 -30.49
N ASP A 43 1.23 49.78 -31.60
CA ASP A 43 -0.12 49.24 -31.81
C ASP A 43 -0.13 47.96 -32.68
N SER A 44 1.04 47.36 -32.89
CA SER A 44 1.21 46.17 -33.71
C SER A 44 1.32 44.89 -32.88
N CYS A 45 1.03 43.75 -33.51
CA CYS A 45 1.05 42.45 -32.85
C CYS A 45 1.71 41.40 -33.75
N LEU A 46 2.42 40.46 -33.13
CA LEU A 46 3.07 39.34 -33.81
C LEU A 46 2.16 38.12 -33.75
N LEU A 47 1.77 37.61 -34.91
CA LEU A 47 1.10 36.32 -35.05
C LEU A 47 2.15 35.27 -35.41
N LEU A 48 2.41 34.33 -34.49
CA LEU A 48 3.52 33.38 -34.57
C LEU A 48 3.04 32.01 -35.05
N PHE A 49 3.41 31.61 -36.26
CA PHE A 49 3.29 30.25 -36.76
C PHE A 49 4.69 29.64 -36.84
N LEU A 50 5.17 29.08 -35.72
CA LEU A 50 6.55 28.66 -35.57
C LEU A 50 6.65 27.33 -34.77
N PRO A 51 7.70 26.52 -35.00
CA PRO A 51 8.01 25.36 -34.18
C PRO A 51 8.44 25.74 -32.75
N ASP A 52 8.35 24.81 -31.78
CA ASP A 52 8.76 25.05 -30.39
C ASP A 52 10.21 25.60 -30.28
N SER A 53 11.12 25.17 -31.17
CA SER A 53 12.51 25.64 -31.21
C SER A 53 12.63 27.14 -31.51
N ALA A 54 11.95 27.62 -32.55
CA ALA A 54 11.92 29.03 -32.92
C ALA A 54 11.16 29.88 -31.89
N LEU A 55 10.07 29.32 -31.32
CA LEU A 55 9.33 29.96 -30.24
C LEU A 55 10.21 30.23 -29.00
N ARG A 56 11.16 29.34 -28.67
CA ARG A 56 12.12 29.59 -27.57
C ARG A 56 13.06 30.76 -27.81
N GLU A 57 13.30 31.13 -29.07
CA GLU A 57 14.16 32.28 -29.41
C GLU A 57 13.36 33.59 -29.43
N ILE A 58 12.17 33.58 -30.05
CA ILE A 58 11.38 34.81 -30.24
C ILE A 58 10.61 35.25 -28.99
N ILE A 59 10.09 34.31 -28.18
CA ILE A 59 9.27 34.66 -27.01
C ILE A 59 10.05 35.50 -25.98
N PRO A 60 11.29 35.16 -25.60
CA PRO A 60 12.08 36.02 -24.71
C PRO A 60 12.33 37.41 -25.27
N VAL A 61 12.53 37.53 -26.59
CA VAL A 61 12.72 38.82 -27.27
C VAL A 61 11.43 39.64 -27.22
N ALA A 62 10.29 39.01 -27.55
CA ALA A 62 8.98 39.65 -27.46
C ALA A 62 8.65 40.10 -26.04
N ALA A 63 8.94 39.28 -25.03
CA ALA A 63 8.75 39.64 -23.62
C ALA A 63 9.64 40.83 -23.21
N LYS A 64 10.92 40.83 -23.63
CA LYS A 64 11.86 41.93 -23.33
C LYS A 64 11.43 43.25 -23.96
N ASN A 65 10.97 43.22 -25.20
CA ASN A 65 10.54 44.40 -25.95
C ASN A 65 9.06 44.76 -25.71
N LYS A 66 8.34 43.96 -24.90
CA LYS A 66 6.90 44.10 -24.62
C LYS A 66 6.03 44.07 -25.88
N TRP A 67 6.41 43.23 -26.83
CA TRP A 67 5.65 43.00 -28.05
C TRP A 67 4.43 42.11 -27.75
N PRO A 68 3.20 42.54 -28.09
CA PRO A 68 2.02 41.68 -28.02
C PRO A 68 2.15 40.52 -29.01
N ILE A 69 1.90 39.30 -28.55
CA ILE A 69 1.96 38.10 -29.41
C ILE A 69 0.67 37.29 -29.38
N ALA A 70 0.42 36.59 -30.48
CA ALA A 70 -0.55 35.51 -30.61
C ALA A 70 0.16 34.29 -31.23
N ILE A 71 -0.18 33.08 -30.82
CA ILE A 71 0.50 31.83 -31.22
C ILE A 71 -0.50 30.95 -31.95
N LEU A 72 -0.19 30.67 -33.21
CA LEU A 72 -0.94 29.75 -34.04
C LEU A 72 -0.52 28.29 -33.77
N PRO A 73 -1.46 27.33 -33.85
CA PRO A 73 -1.14 25.91 -33.77
C PRO A 73 -0.17 25.49 -34.87
N HIS A 74 0.95 24.87 -34.50
CA HIS A 74 1.98 24.39 -35.42
C HIS A 74 2.22 22.88 -35.21
N PRO A 75 2.47 22.06 -36.24
CA PRO A 75 2.71 20.61 -36.09
C PRO A 75 3.87 20.27 -35.14
N GLU A 76 4.86 21.15 -35.06
CA GLU A 76 6.03 21.03 -34.19
C GLU A 76 5.95 21.87 -32.90
N ASN A 77 4.80 22.52 -32.64
CA ASN A 77 4.50 23.19 -31.38
C ASN A 77 3.77 22.21 -30.46
N LYS A 78 4.54 21.32 -29.81
CA LYS A 78 4.01 20.28 -28.92
C LYS A 78 3.89 20.77 -27.48
N PHE A 79 4.71 21.75 -27.09
CA PHE A 79 4.85 22.23 -25.73
C PHE A 79 4.29 23.64 -25.55
N THR A 80 4.59 24.60 -26.44
CA THR A 80 4.19 26.00 -26.25
C THR A 80 2.68 26.19 -26.15
N SER A 81 1.89 25.60 -27.04
CA SER A 81 0.42 25.77 -27.02
C SER A 81 -0.20 25.24 -25.73
N LYS A 82 0.23 24.06 -25.26
CA LYS A 82 -0.25 23.49 -24.00
C LYS A 82 0.27 24.23 -22.78
N GLY A 83 1.52 24.66 -22.84
CA GLY A 83 2.22 25.40 -21.80
C GLY A 83 1.55 26.71 -21.48
N LEU A 84 1.26 27.48 -22.52
CA LEU A 84 0.57 28.76 -22.42
C LEU A 84 -0.96 28.60 -22.35
N GLY A 85 -1.48 27.39 -22.58
CA GLY A 85 -2.89 27.06 -22.44
C GLY A 85 -3.75 27.66 -23.54
N VAL A 86 -3.19 27.81 -24.73
CA VAL A 86 -3.85 28.40 -25.88
C VAL A 86 -4.51 27.34 -26.76
N SER A 87 -5.48 27.77 -27.60
CA SER A 87 -6.21 26.82 -28.46
C SER A 87 -5.29 26.11 -29.45
N GLU A 88 -5.60 24.84 -29.73
CA GLU A 88 -4.99 24.05 -30.80
C GLU A 88 -5.76 24.20 -32.14
N ASP A 89 -6.81 25.03 -32.17
CA ASP A 89 -7.61 25.34 -33.35
C ASP A 89 -7.27 26.74 -33.89
N ILE A 90 -6.97 26.84 -35.18
CA ILE A 90 -6.54 28.08 -35.85
C ILE A 90 -7.67 29.12 -35.86
N GLU A 91 -8.91 28.70 -36.09
CA GLU A 91 -10.07 29.61 -36.18
C GLU A 91 -10.38 30.21 -34.80
N ASP A 92 -10.29 29.40 -33.75
CA ASP A 92 -10.43 29.85 -32.37
C ASP A 92 -9.36 30.90 -32.02
N VAL A 93 -8.09 30.66 -32.37
CA VAL A 93 -7.00 31.60 -32.08
C VAL A 93 -7.23 32.94 -32.78
N ILE A 94 -7.62 32.93 -34.06
CA ILE A 94 -7.85 34.18 -34.81
C ILE A 94 -9.06 34.94 -34.26
N THR A 95 -10.13 34.23 -33.89
CA THR A 95 -11.31 34.82 -33.26
C THR A 95 -10.93 35.47 -31.92
N GLN A 96 -10.27 34.72 -31.05
CA GLN A 96 -9.79 35.21 -29.75
C GLN A 96 -8.85 36.40 -29.90
N PHE A 97 -7.94 36.37 -30.87
CA PHE A 97 -7.02 37.46 -31.14
C PHE A 97 -7.74 38.74 -31.56
N THR A 98 -8.74 38.62 -32.43
CA THR A 98 -9.48 39.76 -32.98
C THR A 98 -10.40 40.39 -31.94
N GLU A 99 -11.01 39.57 -31.09
CA GLU A 99 -11.93 39.99 -30.02
C GLU A 99 -11.20 40.36 -28.71
N CYS A 100 -9.86 40.21 -28.64
CA CYS A 100 -9.08 40.49 -27.45
C CYS A 100 -8.85 41.99 -27.27
N ASP A 101 -9.78 42.65 -26.56
CA ASP A 101 -9.66 44.05 -26.15
C ASP A 101 -8.56 44.29 -25.11
N ASN A 102 -8.36 43.32 -24.19
CA ASN A 102 -7.39 43.41 -23.10
C ASN A 102 -6.41 42.23 -23.16
N PRO A 103 -5.15 42.45 -23.58
CA PRO A 103 -4.14 41.40 -23.60
C PRO A 103 -3.87 40.79 -22.22
N TYR A 104 -3.60 39.49 -22.20
CA TYR A 104 -3.25 38.75 -21.00
C TYR A 104 -1.76 38.91 -20.70
N HIS A 105 -1.43 39.31 -19.48
CA HIS A 105 -0.05 39.34 -18.99
C HIS A 105 0.28 38.05 -18.28
N ILE A 106 1.21 37.31 -18.85
CA ILE A 106 1.53 35.95 -18.41
C ILE A 106 2.96 35.87 -17.90
N ASP A 107 3.14 34.99 -16.92
CA ASP A 107 4.45 34.68 -16.38
C ASP A 107 5.24 33.83 -17.38
N LEU A 108 6.58 33.89 -17.28
CA LEU A 108 7.47 33.04 -18.05
C LEU A 108 8.45 32.33 -17.12
N LEU A 109 8.44 30.99 -17.17
CA LEU A 109 9.42 30.14 -16.49
C LEU A 109 10.69 30.00 -17.32
N PHE A 110 11.84 30.20 -16.68
CA PHE A 110 13.17 30.01 -17.26
C PHE A 110 13.97 28.98 -16.49
N CYS A 111 14.85 28.29 -17.21
CA CYS A 111 15.87 27.41 -16.65
C CYS A 111 17.21 27.70 -17.33
N ASN A 112 18.18 28.26 -16.61
CA ASN A 112 19.46 28.72 -17.15
C ASN A 112 19.26 29.58 -18.42
N ASP A 113 18.44 30.62 -18.31
CA ASP A 113 18.08 31.57 -19.40
C ASP A 113 17.27 30.98 -20.57
N ILE A 114 16.92 29.69 -20.53
CA ILE A 114 16.10 29.04 -21.56
C ILE A 114 14.64 29.03 -21.11
N PRO A 115 13.68 29.55 -21.91
CA PRO A 115 12.26 29.50 -21.56
C PRO A 115 11.75 28.05 -21.54
N VAL A 116 10.87 27.77 -20.59
CA VAL A 116 10.28 26.45 -20.35
C VAL A 116 8.78 26.55 -20.55
N PHE A 117 8.23 25.76 -21.47
CA PHE A 117 6.80 25.82 -21.76
C PHE A 117 6.02 24.71 -21.05
N SER A 118 6.62 23.56 -20.79
CA SER A 118 5.91 22.40 -20.25
C SER A 118 6.45 21.95 -18.91
N SER A 119 7.72 21.54 -18.86
CA SER A 119 8.30 20.99 -17.62
C SER A 119 9.81 20.87 -17.67
N ILE A 120 10.43 21.02 -16.50
CA ILE A 120 11.83 20.63 -16.26
C ILE A 120 11.81 19.29 -15.50
N ASN A 121 12.49 18.27 -16.03
CA ASN A 121 12.66 16.99 -15.33
C ASN A 121 14.13 16.79 -15.03
N ILE A 122 14.49 16.72 -13.75
CA ILE A 122 15.86 16.63 -13.24
C ILE A 122 16.08 15.22 -12.69
N GLY A 123 17.22 14.59 -13.01
CA GLY A 123 17.58 13.23 -12.59
C GLY A 123 16.85 12.15 -13.38
N ASP A 124 16.79 10.94 -12.82
CA ASP A 124 16.33 9.74 -13.55
C ASP A 124 14.81 9.68 -13.83
N ILE A 125 14.07 10.74 -13.48
CA ILE A 125 12.61 10.78 -13.56
C ILE A 125 12.09 10.92 -15.00
N PHE A 126 12.88 11.48 -15.92
CA PHE A 126 12.44 11.68 -17.32
C PHE A 126 12.18 10.36 -18.06
N LEU A 127 12.80 9.26 -17.62
CA LEU A 127 12.52 7.90 -18.13
C LEU A 127 11.05 7.48 -17.93
N LEU A 128 10.35 8.12 -17.00
CA LEU A 128 8.99 7.78 -16.58
C LEU A 128 7.95 8.80 -17.04
N SER A 129 8.38 10.01 -17.45
CA SER A 129 7.50 11.15 -17.74
C SER A 129 7.10 11.25 -19.22
N GLN A 130 7.84 10.64 -20.16
CA GLN A 130 7.55 10.79 -21.59
C GLN A 130 6.33 9.97 -22.07
N ARG A 131 5.25 10.68 -22.40
CA ARG A 131 4.04 10.10 -23.02
C ARG A 131 4.23 9.92 -24.53
N HIS A 132 4.28 8.67 -24.98
CA HIS A 132 4.21 8.36 -26.41
C HIS A 132 2.76 8.05 -26.83
N GLY A 133 2.01 9.08 -27.23
CA GLY A 133 0.74 8.96 -27.97
C GLY A 133 -0.52 8.56 -27.18
N LYS A 134 -1.66 8.48 -27.89
CA LYS A 134 -2.95 7.94 -27.39
C LYS A 134 -2.85 6.41 -27.32
N LYS A 135 -2.45 5.85 -26.17
CA LYS A 135 -2.40 4.39 -25.94
C LYS A 135 -3.50 3.93 -24.98
N ASN A 136 -3.88 2.66 -25.09
CA ASN A 136 -4.84 2.02 -24.20
C ASN A 136 -4.26 1.86 -22.78
N PHE A 137 -5.11 2.02 -21.75
CA PHE A 137 -4.73 1.93 -20.33
C PHE A 137 -3.86 0.70 -20.00
N PHE A 138 -4.22 -0.48 -20.51
CA PHE A 138 -3.45 -1.71 -20.26
C PHE A 138 -2.03 -1.66 -20.86
N GLN A 139 -1.87 -1.07 -22.04
CA GLN A 139 -0.56 -0.89 -22.67
C GLN A 139 0.29 0.12 -21.90
N GLU A 140 -0.35 1.13 -21.30
CA GLU A 140 0.31 2.12 -20.45
C GLU A 140 0.83 1.48 -19.16
N VAL A 141 0.03 0.65 -18.50
CA VAL A 141 0.45 -0.17 -17.34
C VAL A 141 1.64 -1.06 -17.69
N VAL A 142 1.56 -1.81 -18.79
CA VAL A 142 2.65 -2.72 -19.22
C VAL A 142 3.93 -1.94 -19.54
N ASN A 143 3.82 -0.75 -20.15
CA ASN A 143 4.97 0.09 -20.45
C ASN A 143 5.61 0.65 -19.17
N ILE A 144 4.81 1.10 -18.20
CA ILE A 144 5.33 1.57 -16.90
C ILE A 144 6.08 0.43 -16.21
N ILE A 145 5.51 -0.78 -16.14
CA ILE A 145 6.17 -1.95 -15.55
C ILE A 145 7.47 -2.27 -16.30
N ARG A 146 7.46 -2.23 -17.64
CA ARG A 146 8.64 -2.49 -18.47
C ARG A 146 9.73 -1.43 -18.28
N ASN A 147 9.36 -0.15 -18.22
CA ASN A 147 10.28 0.96 -18.00
C ASN A 147 10.90 0.89 -16.61
N ILE A 148 10.08 0.67 -15.58
CA ILE A 148 10.53 0.45 -14.19
C ILE A 148 11.47 -0.76 -14.10
N ARG A 149 11.19 -1.85 -14.82
CA ARG A 149 12.04 -3.06 -14.84
C ARG A 149 13.34 -2.87 -15.60
N LYS A 150 13.35 -2.08 -16.68
CA LYS A 150 14.58 -1.64 -17.36
C LYS A 150 15.40 -0.66 -16.53
N ALA A 151 14.73 0.03 -15.61
CA ALA A 151 15.31 1.02 -14.72
C ALA A 151 15.75 0.40 -13.37
N SER A 152 16.23 -0.84 -13.35
CA SER A 152 16.90 -1.42 -12.17
C SER A 152 18.18 -0.65 -11.74
N SER A 153 18.58 0.35 -12.54
CA SER A 153 19.63 1.33 -12.26
C SER A 153 19.14 2.61 -11.58
N LEU A 154 17.83 2.81 -11.35
CA LEU A 154 17.33 4.02 -10.69
C LEU A 154 18.00 4.16 -9.32
N SER A 155 18.68 5.28 -9.11
CA SER A 155 19.40 5.58 -7.89
C SER A 155 19.03 6.95 -7.39
N HIS A 156 19.15 7.16 -6.08
CA HIS A 156 19.03 8.50 -5.55
C HIS A 156 20.29 9.30 -5.85
N HIS A 157 20.08 10.51 -6.32
CA HIS A 157 21.12 11.51 -6.47
C HIS A 157 21.08 12.49 -5.30
N SER A 158 22.24 13.02 -4.96
CA SER A 158 22.37 14.06 -3.95
C SER A 158 22.02 15.41 -4.57
N TYR A 159 21.03 16.09 -4.00
CA TYR A 159 20.66 17.45 -4.40
C TYR A 159 20.85 18.44 -3.25
N GLN A 160 21.36 19.61 -3.60
CA GLN A 160 21.25 20.82 -2.81
C GLN A 160 20.21 21.70 -3.48
N ILE A 161 19.15 22.03 -2.76
CA ILE A 161 18.04 22.83 -3.28
C ILE A 161 17.97 24.10 -2.45
N SER A 162 18.07 25.26 -3.10
CA SER A 162 17.96 26.56 -2.44
C SER A 162 16.81 27.37 -3.04
N THR A 163 16.10 28.12 -2.20
CA THR A 163 15.06 29.06 -2.62
C THR A 163 15.42 30.45 -2.11
N ASP A 164 15.58 31.42 -3.02
CA ASP A 164 15.90 32.83 -2.72
C ASP A 164 17.10 33.03 -1.79
N GLY A 165 18.07 32.12 -1.81
CA GLY A 165 19.29 32.19 -0.99
C GLY A 165 19.10 31.96 0.52
N GLU A 166 17.88 31.78 1.02
CA GLU A 166 17.61 31.73 2.47
C GLU A 166 17.67 30.31 3.07
N LYS A 167 17.22 29.29 2.33
CA LYS A 167 17.07 27.92 2.85
C LYS A 167 17.69 26.89 1.92
N VAL A 168 18.82 26.33 2.34
CA VAL A 168 19.48 25.22 1.64
C VAL A 168 18.97 23.89 2.19
N ILE A 169 18.38 23.07 1.32
CA ILE A 169 17.86 21.74 1.62
C ILE A 169 18.82 20.71 1.03
N HIS A 170 19.44 19.91 1.89
CA HIS A 170 20.24 18.77 1.47
C HIS A 170 19.40 17.49 1.53
N THR A 171 19.09 16.93 0.37
CA THR A 171 18.29 15.70 0.29
C THR A 171 18.87 14.72 -0.72
N SER A 172 18.29 13.54 -0.79
CA SER A 172 18.52 12.57 -1.85
C SER A 172 17.20 12.29 -2.53
N ALA A 173 17.14 12.40 -3.84
CA ALA A 173 15.91 12.15 -4.58
C ALA A 173 16.23 11.34 -5.84
N LEU A 174 15.23 10.63 -6.34
CA LEU A 174 15.31 10.00 -7.65
C LEU A 174 15.32 11.06 -8.77
N GLY A 175 14.57 12.15 -8.55
CA GLY A 175 14.54 13.28 -9.44
C GLY A 175 13.60 14.37 -8.95
N ILE A 176 13.59 15.48 -9.69
CA ILE A 176 12.78 16.66 -9.40
C ILE A 176 11.99 17.01 -10.67
N ILE A 177 10.68 17.24 -10.52
CA ILE A 177 9.82 17.70 -11.62
C ILE A 177 9.42 19.13 -11.31
N VAL A 178 9.76 20.06 -12.20
CA VAL A 178 9.35 21.47 -12.11
C VAL A 178 8.35 21.76 -13.20
N VAL A 179 7.24 22.37 -12.79
CA VAL A 179 6.08 22.65 -13.63
C VAL A 179 5.43 23.95 -13.18
N GLU A 180 5.07 24.78 -14.15
CA GLU A 180 4.31 26.00 -13.91
C GLU A 180 2.80 25.67 -13.86
N HIS A 181 2.33 24.93 -14.87
CA HIS A 181 0.93 24.56 -15.02
C HIS A 181 0.67 23.05 -14.99
N ALA A 182 -0.54 22.68 -14.60
CA ALA A 182 -0.92 21.29 -14.37
C ALA A 182 -1.09 20.44 -15.63
N SER A 183 -1.13 21.05 -16.81
CA SER A 183 -1.50 20.39 -18.06
C SER A 183 -0.38 19.54 -18.69
N SER A 184 0.88 19.78 -18.32
CA SER A 184 2.05 19.31 -19.04
C SER A 184 2.37 17.82 -18.89
N SER A 185 2.00 17.17 -17.78
CA SER A 185 2.33 15.76 -17.53
C SER A 185 1.24 15.02 -16.74
N LEU A 186 1.19 13.68 -16.84
CA LEU A 186 0.25 12.85 -16.07
C LEU A 186 0.42 13.01 -14.56
N ILE A 187 1.66 13.20 -14.12
CA ILE A 187 2.03 13.36 -12.72
C ILE A 187 1.60 14.76 -12.25
N SER A 188 1.90 15.79 -13.03
CA SER A 188 1.57 17.18 -12.71
C SER A 188 0.05 17.39 -12.65
N LYS A 189 -0.74 16.81 -13.57
CA LYS A 189 -2.22 16.82 -13.52
C LYS A 189 -2.81 16.29 -12.21
N ARG A 190 -2.11 15.37 -11.54
CA ARG A 190 -2.61 14.70 -10.33
C ARG A 190 -2.06 15.28 -9.03
N LEU A 191 -0.86 15.85 -9.08
CA LEU A 191 -0.18 16.46 -7.94
C LEU A 191 -0.47 17.96 -7.77
N LEU A 192 -0.87 18.63 -8.84
CA LEU A 192 -1.18 20.06 -8.82
C LEU A 192 -2.65 20.31 -8.51
N GLU A 193 -2.88 21.22 -7.58
CA GLU A 193 -4.12 22.00 -7.51
C GLU A 193 -4.04 23.08 -8.60
N GLU A 194 -5.19 23.56 -9.06
CA GLU A 194 -5.26 24.50 -10.18
C GLU A 194 -4.35 25.73 -9.95
N SER A 195 -3.42 26.01 -10.88
CA SER A 195 -2.57 27.21 -10.87
C SER A 195 -3.09 28.25 -11.85
N SER A 196 -2.90 29.53 -11.52
CA SER A 196 -3.17 30.67 -12.41
C SER A 196 -1.95 30.92 -13.31
N ILE A 197 -2.14 31.57 -14.44
CA ILE A 197 -1.10 31.95 -15.40
C ILE A 197 -0.19 33.11 -14.95
N ASN A 198 -0.54 33.76 -13.85
CA ASN A 198 0.09 34.99 -13.36
C ASN A 198 0.32 34.98 -11.84
N ASP A 199 0.47 33.80 -11.23
CA ASP A 199 0.64 33.68 -9.77
C ASP A 199 2.08 33.96 -9.28
N GLY A 200 3.00 34.18 -10.22
CA GLY A 200 4.40 34.51 -10.01
C GLY A 200 5.21 33.38 -9.38
N ALA A 201 4.75 32.13 -9.48
CA ALA A 201 5.40 31.00 -8.84
C ALA A 201 5.19 29.68 -9.58
N PHE A 202 6.27 28.91 -9.70
CA PHE A 202 6.20 27.54 -10.20
C PHE A 202 6.17 26.54 -9.04
N GLN A 203 5.93 25.26 -9.38
CA GLN A 203 5.90 24.17 -8.44
C GLN A 203 6.96 23.12 -8.78
N ALA A 204 7.82 22.82 -7.81
CA ALA A 204 8.81 21.76 -7.87
C ALA A 204 8.41 20.58 -6.97
N PHE A 205 8.35 19.39 -7.56
CA PHE A 205 8.08 18.13 -6.88
C PHE A 205 9.36 17.31 -6.76
N VAL A 206 9.85 17.14 -5.54
CA VAL A 206 11.04 16.35 -5.24
C VAL A 206 10.60 14.92 -4.94
N LEU A 207 10.98 13.96 -5.78
CA LEU A 207 10.53 12.57 -5.69
C LEU A 207 11.61 11.70 -5.07
N ALA A 208 11.41 11.25 -3.84
CA ALA A 208 12.38 10.44 -3.08
C ALA A 208 11.77 9.11 -2.59
N PRO A 209 11.27 8.25 -3.50
CA PRO A 209 10.72 6.95 -3.12
C PRO A 209 11.76 6.11 -2.37
N GLN A 210 11.37 5.36 -1.34
CA GLN A 210 12.33 4.46 -0.66
C GLN A 210 12.49 3.11 -1.36
N ASN A 211 11.55 2.76 -2.23
CA ASN A 211 11.53 1.49 -2.95
C ASN A 211 10.70 1.59 -4.24
N LEU A 212 10.94 0.64 -5.15
CA LEU A 212 10.31 0.59 -6.46
C LEU A 212 8.81 0.33 -6.39
N MET A 213 8.34 -0.41 -5.37
CA MET A 213 6.92 -0.72 -5.20
C MET A 213 6.09 0.53 -4.86
N VAL A 214 6.61 1.42 -4.02
CA VAL A 214 5.97 2.69 -3.69
C VAL A 214 5.85 3.56 -4.94
N LEU A 215 6.91 3.61 -5.75
CA LEU A 215 6.91 4.34 -7.02
C LEU A 215 5.90 3.75 -8.00
N LEU A 216 5.92 2.43 -8.21
CA LEU A 216 5.00 1.72 -9.09
C LEU A 216 3.54 1.93 -8.67
N TRP A 217 3.25 1.81 -7.37
CA TRP A 217 1.89 1.98 -6.86
C TRP A 217 1.38 3.41 -7.05
N PHE A 218 2.26 4.41 -6.87
CA PHE A 218 1.94 5.80 -7.18
C PHE A 218 1.58 5.99 -8.66
N PHE A 219 2.37 5.42 -9.57
CA PHE A 219 2.09 5.48 -11.01
C PHE A 219 0.81 4.75 -11.42
N LEU A 220 0.61 3.52 -10.94
CA LEU A 220 -0.62 2.75 -11.21
C LEU A 220 -1.85 3.49 -10.71
N ARG A 221 -1.76 4.05 -9.50
CA ARG A 221 -2.81 4.91 -8.97
C ARG A 221 -3.01 6.12 -9.88
N SER A 222 -1.94 6.71 -10.40
CA SER A 222 -1.96 7.90 -11.27
C SER A 222 -2.74 7.71 -12.58
N LEU A 223 -2.79 6.49 -13.11
CA LEU A 223 -3.51 6.15 -14.34
C LEU A 223 -5.03 6.07 -14.16
N VAL A 224 -5.52 5.88 -12.94
CA VAL A 224 -6.97 5.81 -12.69
C VAL A 224 -7.58 7.19 -12.94
N PRO A 225 -8.54 7.34 -13.88
CA PRO A 225 -9.17 8.62 -14.19
C PRO A 225 -9.97 9.10 -12.97
N SER A 226 -9.39 10.04 -12.23
CA SER A 226 -10.04 10.68 -11.09
C SER A 226 -9.95 12.19 -11.31
N LYS A 227 -11.10 12.86 -11.35
CA LYS A 227 -11.18 14.33 -11.43
C LYS A 227 -10.69 15.03 -10.15
N LYS A 228 -10.40 14.27 -9.08
CA LYS A 228 -9.95 14.83 -7.79
C LYS A 228 -8.43 14.74 -7.66
N THR A 229 -7.79 15.88 -7.43
CA THR A 229 -6.39 16.03 -6.98
C THR A 229 -6.18 15.22 -5.69
N LEU A 230 -4.98 14.68 -5.50
CA LEU A 230 -4.64 13.95 -4.27
C LEU A 230 -4.76 14.89 -3.05
N THR A 231 -5.75 14.62 -2.18
CA THR A 231 -5.98 15.39 -0.94
C THR A 231 -4.81 15.33 0.06
N LYS A 232 -3.96 14.30 -0.04
CA LYS A 232 -2.71 14.18 0.73
C LYS A 232 -1.61 13.64 -0.17
N LEU A 233 -0.51 14.39 -0.25
CA LEU A 233 0.68 13.96 -0.97
C LEU A 233 1.30 12.74 -0.28
N PRO A 234 1.77 11.73 -1.03
CA PRO A 234 2.57 10.66 -0.46
C PRO A 234 3.81 11.22 0.27
N SER A 235 4.22 10.58 1.36
CA SER A 235 5.34 11.05 2.18
C SER A 235 6.67 11.14 1.42
N PHE A 236 6.85 10.38 0.34
CA PHE A 236 8.07 10.41 -0.46
C PHE A 236 8.12 11.59 -1.45
N ILE A 237 7.08 12.42 -1.54
CA ILE A 237 7.01 13.58 -2.44
C ILE A 237 7.13 14.86 -1.62
N GLY A 238 8.22 15.60 -1.84
CA GLY A 238 8.34 16.99 -1.40
C GLY A 238 7.70 17.93 -2.42
N LYS A 239 7.03 18.98 -1.96
CA LYS A 239 6.42 20.03 -2.79
C LYS A 239 6.99 21.39 -2.39
N ILE A 240 7.50 22.12 -3.37
CA ILE A 240 8.05 23.47 -3.22
C ILE A 240 7.30 24.38 -4.20
N LYS A 241 6.61 25.41 -3.70
CA LYS A 241 6.06 26.50 -4.53
C LYS A 241 6.90 27.75 -4.30
N THR A 242 7.53 28.28 -5.35
CA THR A 242 8.50 29.39 -5.29
C THR A 242 8.58 30.13 -6.62
N SER A 243 9.13 31.34 -6.62
CA SER A 243 9.47 32.12 -7.82
C SER A 243 10.90 31.88 -8.33
N ASN A 244 11.78 31.39 -7.45
CA ASN A 244 13.16 31.03 -7.79
C ASN A 244 13.57 29.76 -7.04
N LEU A 245 14.27 28.86 -7.73
CA LEU A 245 14.83 27.62 -7.22
C LEU A 245 16.20 27.37 -7.85
N GLN A 246 17.20 27.19 -7.01
CA GLN A 246 18.51 26.72 -7.44
C GLN A 246 18.65 25.24 -7.08
N VAL A 247 19.10 24.43 -8.03
CA VAL A 247 19.35 22.99 -7.83
C VAL A 247 20.77 22.68 -8.24
N ALA A 248 21.58 22.19 -7.29
CA ALA A 248 22.95 21.75 -7.53
C ALA A 248 23.13 20.27 -7.16
N GLY A 249 23.87 19.55 -8.00
CA GLY A 249 24.28 18.17 -7.77
C GLY A 249 25.68 18.07 -7.18
N LYS A 250 26.11 16.85 -6.81
CA LYS A 250 27.54 16.57 -6.56
C LYS A 250 28.31 16.38 -7.87
N GLU A 251 27.62 15.89 -8.90
CA GLU A 251 28.08 15.69 -10.26
C GLU A 251 27.15 16.49 -11.19
N PRO A 252 27.56 16.78 -12.44
CA PRO A 252 26.70 17.44 -13.41
C PRO A 252 25.36 16.69 -13.53
N VAL A 253 24.29 17.43 -13.30
CA VAL A 253 22.95 16.87 -13.20
C VAL A 253 22.37 16.75 -14.60
N ASP A 254 21.92 15.55 -14.94
CA ASP A 254 21.13 15.32 -16.15
C ASP A 254 19.72 15.87 -15.95
N TYR A 255 19.25 16.66 -16.90
CA TYR A 255 17.90 17.21 -16.89
C TYR A 255 17.32 17.31 -18.30
N THR A 256 16.01 17.51 -18.37
CA THR A 256 15.32 17.83 -19.62
C THR A 256 14.51 19.10 -19.48
N ILE A 257 14.59 19.98 -20.47
CA ILE A 257 13.62 21.06 -20.68
C ILE A 257 12.71 20.61 -21.80
N ASP A 258 11.41 20.45 -21.53
CA ASP A 258 10.41 20.07 -22.54
C ASP A 258 10.82 18.82 -23.34
N GLY A 259 11.44 17.85 -22.67
CA GLY A 259 11.88 16.59 -23.25
C GLY A 259 13.26 16.58 -23.91
N GLU A 260 13.90 17.73 -24.13
CA GLU A 260 15.27 17.83 -24.64
C GLU A 260 16.29 17.63 -23.53
N LYS A 261 17.21 16.69 -23.71
CA LYS A 261 18.25 16.36 -22.71
C LYS A 261 19.36 17.40 -22.69
N LYS A 262 19.74 17.80 -21.47
CA LYS A 262 20.84 18.72 -21.18
C LYS A 262 21.55 18.28 -19.90
N GLN A 263 22.73 18.86 -19.64
CA GLN A 263 23.53 18.59 -18.45
C GLN A 263 24.12 19.91 -17.93
N ALA A 264 24.11 20.11 -16.61
CA ALA A 264 24.66 21.31 -15.97
C ALA A 264 25.10 20.99 -14.53
N GLU A 265 26.11 21.71 -14.02
CA GLU A 265 26.52 21.58 -12.61
C GLU A 265 25.47 22.18 -11.65
N GLU A 266 24.87 23.29 -12.08
CA GLU A 266 23.87 24.03 -11.36
C GLU A 266 22.74 24.47 -12.28
N LEU A 267 21.51 24.41 -11.77
CA LEU A 267 20.29 24.82 -12.44
C LEU A 267 19.70 25.99 -11.68
N ASN A 268 19.56 27.12 -12.36
CA ASN A 268 18.86 28.30 -11.90
C ASN A 268 17.50 28.34 -12.58
N ILE A 269 16.44 28.24 -11.79
CA ILE A 269 15.06 28.18 -12.28
C ILE A 269 14.32 29.36 -11.69
N GLU A 270 13.79 30.23 -12.54
CA GLU A 270 13.10 31.44 -12.12
C GLU A 270 11.85 31.71 -12.95
N VAL A 271 10.89 32.39 -12.33
CA VAL A 271 9.70 32.90 -13.01
C VAL A 271 9.77 34.42 -13.08
N LEU A 272 9.69 34.95 -14.30
CA LEU A 272 9.58 36.37 -14.55
C LEU A 272 8.11 36.76 -14.68
N LYS A 273 7.63 37.56 -13.72
CA LYS A 273 6.20 37.86 -13.60
C LYS A 273 5.69 38.78 -14.70
N GLN A 274 4.54 38.44 -15.29
CA GLN A 274 3.77 39.28 -16.20
C GLN A 274 4.61 39.89 -17.34
N THR A 275 5.58 39.13 -17.85
CA THR A 275 6.55 39.62 -18.83
C THR A 275 6.09 39.48 -20.27
N LEU A 276 5.31 38.44 -20.58
CA LEU A 276 4.81 38.20 -21.93
C LEU A 276 3.38 38.73 -22.07
N ILE A 277 3.13 39.43 -23.17
CA ILE A 277 1.83 39.99 -23.53
C ILE A 277 1.17 39.07 -24.55
N LEU A 278 0.18 38.32 -24.11
CA LEU A 278 -0.54 37.34 -24.93
C LEU A 278 -1.90 37.91 -25.36
N LYS A 279 -2.08 38.10 -26.67
CA LYS A 279 -3.33 38.62 -27.25
C LYS A 279 -4.23 37.47 -27.72
N GLN A 280 -4.43 36.47 -26.88
CA GLN A 280 -5.40 35.37 -27.06
C GLN A 280 -5.72 34.72 -25.72
N GLN A 281 -6.85 34.04 -25.61
CA GLN A 281 -7.30 33.47 -24.34
C GLN A 281 -6.41 32.28 -23.93
N SER A 282 -6.10 32.22 -22.64
CA SER A 282 -5.49 31.04 -22.01
C SER A 282 -6.48 30.33 -21.09
N VAL A 283 -6.52 29.00 -21.16
CA VAL A 283 -7.32 28.14 -20.26
C VAL A 283 -6.89 28.28 -18.77
N TYR A 284 -5.73 28.88 -18.51
CA TYR A 284 -5.24 29.16 -17.15
C TYR A 284 -5.63 30.55 -16.62
N SER A 285 -6.31 31.39 -17.42
CA SER A 285 -6.67 32.77 -17.06
C SER A 285 -7.95 32.89 -16.20
N ASP A 286 -8.94 32.00 -16.39
CA ASP A 286 -10.28 32.11 -15.75
C ASP A 286 -10.35 31.62 -14.29
N LYS A 287 -9.21 31.33 -13.64
CA LYS A 287 -9.19 30.72 -12.31
C LYS A 287 -8.88 31.78 -11.25
N THR A 288 -9.95 32.31 -10.66
CA THR A 288 -10.00 33.35 -9.61
C THR A 288 -8.74 33.49 -8.75
N GLU A 289 -8.23 34.72 -8.71
CA GLU A 289 -7.26 35.22 -7.73
C GLU A 289 -7.69 34.86 -6.31
N LYS A 290 -6.84 34.10 -5.62
CA LYS A 290 -6.68 34.24 -4.18
C LYS A 290 -5.27 34.70 -3.92
N GLU A 291 -5.14 35.94 -3.48
CA GLU A 291 -3.91 36.55 -2.95
C GLU A 291 -3.09 35.56 -2.12
N ASN A 292 -2.08 34.98 -2.74
CA ASN A 292 -0.68 35.20 -2.46
C ASN A 292 0.08 34.08 -3.17
N GLY A 293 1.13 34.45 -3.90
CA GLY A 293 2.28 33.58 -4.18
C GLY A 293 3.01 33.21 -2.88
N ARG A 294 2.28 32.74 -1.87
CA ARG A 294 2.80 32.31 -0.57
C ARG A 294 3.70 31.13 -0.87
N LYS A 295 5.00 31.37 -0.72
CA LYS A 295 6.02 30.33 -0.76
C LYS A 295 5.56 29.20 0.17
N SER A 296 5.49 28.00 -0.37
CA SER A 296 5.03 26.82 0.37
C SER A 296 6.06 25.72 0.16
N ILE A 297 6.79 25.40 1.22
CA ILE A 297 7.80 24.35 1.24
C ILE A 297 7.30 23.23 2.16
N LYS A 298 6.87 22.11 1.57
CA LYS A 298 6.41 20.89 2.26
C LYS A 298 7.36 19.75 1.91
N ILE A 299 8.33 19.48 2.77
CA ILE A 299 9.47 18.58 2.49
C ILE A 299 9.75 17.61 3.65
N GLU A 300 8.85 17.50 4.61
CA GLU A 300 9.07 16.76 5.87
C GLU A 300 9.34 15.27 5.65
N GLY A 301 8.83 14.69 4.56
CA GLY A 301 9.04 13.28 4.23
C GLY A 301 10.25 13.01 3.34
N LEU A 302 11.02 14.04 2.95
CA LEU A 302 12.24 13.85 2.16
C LEU A 302 13.38 13.28 3.02
N PRO A 303 14.20 12.36 2.47
CA PRO A 303 15.30 11.76 3.20
C PRO A 303 16.40 12.79 3.48
N THR A 304 16.82 12.85 4.75
CA THR A 304 17.92 13.67 5.26
C THR A 304 18.86 12.80 6.11
N GLY A 305 19.98 13.35 6.58
CA GLY A 305 20.90 12.67 7.50
C GLY A 305 21.46 11.34 6.98
N GLU A 306 21.35 10.28 7.79
CA GLU A 306 21.85 8.93 7.46
C GLU A 306 21.01 8.24 6.37
N THR A 307 19.67 8.38 6.39
CA THR A 307 18.78 7.82 5.36
C THR A 307 19.16 8.31 3.97
N ARG A 308 19.51 9.61 3.85
CA ARG A 308 20.05 10.20 2.63
C ARG A 308 21.34 9.49 2.16
N LYS A 309 22.29 9.26 3.07
CA LYS A 309 23.56 8.59 2.74
C LYS A 309 23.35 7.13 2.34
N GLU A 310 22.36 6.44 2.91
CA GLU A 310 22.07 5.04 2.59
C GLU A 310 21.45 4.91 1.19
N LEU A 311 20.49 5.78 0.85
CA LEU A 311 19.78 5.74 -0.43
C LEU A 311 20.68 6.09 -1.63
N ILE A 312 21.69 6.96 -1.44
CA ILE A 312 22.63 7.33 -2.51
C ILE A 312 23.59 6.17 -2.86
N LYS A 313 23.91 5.29 -1.90
CA LYS A 313 24.94 4.25 -2.11
C LYS A 313 24.51 3.11 -3.05
N ARG A 314 23.22 2.98 -3.36
CA ARG A 314 22.65 1.80 -4.01
C ARG A 314 21.48 2.17 -4.91
N SER A 315 21.18 1.30 -5.87
CA SER A 315 19.93 1.40 -6.62
C SER A 315 18.72 1.13 -5.72
N LEU A 316 17.59 1.69 -6.14
CA LEU A 316 16.30 1.57 -5.48
C LEU A 316 15.91 0.10 -5.28
N PRO A 317 15.73 -0.38 -4.03
CA PRO A 317 15.32 -1.75 -3.80
C PRO A 317 13.87 -1.95 -4.25
N ILE A 318 13.52 -3.18 -4.63
CA ILE A 318 12.15 -3.53 -5.00
C ILE A 318 11.23 -3.44 -3.78
N LEU A 319 11.67 -4.02 -2.66
CA LEU A 319 10.94 -4.05 -1.39
C LEU A 319 11.47 -2.98 -0.43
N PRO A 320 10.62 -2.49 0.49
CA PRO A 320 11.06 -1.56 1.53
C PRO A 320 12.17 -2.17 2.38
N ARG A 321 13.04 -1.31 2.91
CA ARG A 321 14.03 -1.65 3.93
C ARG A 321 13.81 -0.71 5.11
N ALA A 322 13.64 -1.29 6.29
CA ALA A 322 13.62 -0.50 7.52
C ALA A 322 14.97 0.20 7.68
N SER A 323 14.94 1.47 8.11
CA SER A 323 16.17 2.19 8.41
C SER A 323 16.91 1.52 9.58
N THR A 324 18.21 1.79 9.70
CA THR A 324 19.01 1.23 10.80
C THR A 324 18.44 1.62 12.17
N GLU A 325 17.95 2.86 12.31
CA GLU A 325 17.32 3.38 13.52
C GLU A 325 16.00 2.66 13.84
N GLN A 326 15.07 2.61 12.87
CA GLN A 326 13.79 1.88 13.01
C GLN A 326 14.01 0.42 13.40
N PHE A 327 15.03 -0.22 12.82
CA PHE A 327 15.39 -1.58 13.18
C PHE A 327 15.89 -1.67 14.63
N GLN A 328 16.79 -0.78 15.06
CA GLN A 328 17.34 -0.80 16.42
C GLN A 328 16.25 -0.61 17.48
N ASP A 329 15.35 0.36 17.27
CA ASP A 329 14.26 0.65 18.20
C ASP A 329 13.30 -0.53 18.33
N LEU A 330 12.83 -1.07 17.20
CA LEU A 330 11.97 -2.24 17.19
C LEU A 330 12.66 -3.44 17.84
N PHE A 331 13.93 -3.69 17.48
CA PHE A 331 14.65 -4.85 17.97
C PHE A 331 14.84 -4.80 19.49
N LYS A 332 15.11 -3.61 20.05
CA LYS A 332 15.21 -3.40 21.50
C LYS A 332 13.88 -3.69 22.21
N VAL A 333 12.76 -3.22 21.64
CA VAL A 333 11.41 -3.50 22.18
C VAL A 333 11.11 -5.00 22.15
N LEU A 334 11.35 -5.66 21.01
CA LEU A 334 11.09 -7.09 20.87
C LEU A 334 11.99 -7.92 21.79
N ARG A 335 13.24 -7.51 22.01
CA ARG A 335 14.12 -8.19 22.95
C ARG A 335 13.67 -8.08 24.41
N ASN A 336 13.11 -6.94 24.80
CA ASN A 336 12.51 -6.84 26.12
C ASN A 336 11.26 -7.73 26.23
N ASN A 337 10.44 -7.76 25.18
CA ASN A 337 9.23 -8.56 25.11
C ASN A 337 9.48 -10.08 25.05
N SER A 338 10.67 -10.54 24.65
CA SER A 338 11.01 -11.97 24.65
C SER A 338 11.27 -12.53 26.05
N THR A 339 11.58 -11.68 27.02
CA THR A 339 11.93 -12.12 28.37
C THR A 339 10.70 -12.33 29.25
N ILE A 340 10.76 -13.34 30.11
CA ILE A 340 9.71 -13.59 31.09
C ILE A 340 9.73 -12.48 32.14
N SER A 341 8.57 -11.90 32.43
CA SER A 341 8.43 -10.87 33.46
C SER A 341 7.31 -11.22 34.43
N THR A 342 7.39 -10.69 35.64
CA THR A 342 6.33 -10.85 36.65
C THR A 342 4.99 -10.32 36.12
N SER A 343 5.00 -9.17 35.44
CA SER A 343 3.79 -8.60 34.82
C SER A 343 3.20 -9.53 33.77
N PHE A 344 4.03 -10.15 32.93
CA PHE A 344 3.57 -11.14 31.94
C PHE A 344 2.87 -12.31 32.63
N MET A 345 3.48 -12.88 33.66
CA MET A 345 2.93 -14.04 34.38
C MET A 345 1.61 -13.71 35.06
N VAL A 346 1.53 -12.58 35.77
CA VAL A 346 0.29 -12.16 36.45
C VAL A 346 -0.84 -11.91 35.43
N MET A 347 -0.56 -11.21 34.34
CA MET A 347 -1.56 -10.93 33.31
C MET A 347 -2.02 -12.19 32.59
N MET A 348 -1.12 -13.16 32.34
CA MET A 348 -1.48 -14.47 31.80
C MET A 348 -2.40 -15.25 32.74
N ILE A 349 -2.12 -15.26 34.04
CA ILE A 349 -2.96 -15.93 35.05
C ILE A 349 -4.35 -15.29 35.06
N LEU A 350 -4.41 -13.96 35.22
CA LEU A 350 -5.70 -13.24 35.29
C LEU A 350 -6.51 -13.41 34.01
N SER A 351 -5.88 -13.28 32.84
CA SER A 351 -6.51 -13.48 31.54
C SER A 351 -7.09 -14.90 31.43
N THR A 352 -6.31 -15.92 31.81
CA THR A 352 -6.77 -17.31 31.78
C THR A 352 -7.94 -17.56 32.73
N LEU A 353 -7.91 -17.01 33.95
CA LEU A 353 -9.00 -17.16 34.90
C LEU A 353 -10.28 -16.53 34.37
N ILE A 354 -10.21 -15.28 33.86
CA ILE A 354 -11.36 -14.59 33.27
C ILE A 354 -11.89 -15.36 32.06
N ALA A 355 -11.01 -15.88 31.20
CA ALA A 355 -11.40 -16.70 30.05
C ALA A 355 -12.11 -17.99 30.50
N THR A 356 -11.57 -18.67 31.52
CA THR A 356 -12.15 -19.92 32.06
C THR A 356 -13.55 -19.66 32.63
N PHE A 357 -13.74 -18.60 33.42
CA PHE A 357 -15.06 -18.21 33.91
C PHE A 357 -16.01 -17.78 32.78
N GLY A 358 -15.51 -17.06 31.78
CA GLY A 358 -16.28 -16.70 30.59
C GLY A 358 -16.76 -17.91 29.78
N LEU A 359 -15.91 -18.94 29.66
CA LEU A 359 -16.22 -20.20 28.98
C LEU A 359 -17.30 -21.00 29.74
N PHE A 360 -17.16 -21.14 31.06
CA PHE A 360 -18.21 -21.75 31.89
C PHE A 360 -19.51 -20.96 31.90
N GLY A 361 -19.43 -19.63 31.87
CA GLY A 361 -20.57 -18.72 31.81
C GLY A 361 -21.14 -18.51 30.40
N ASN A 362 -20.59 -19.18 29.37
CA ASN A 362 -20.96 -19.02 27.97
C ASN A 362 -21.06 -17.55 27.52
N SER A 363 -20.09 -16.72 27.92
CA SER A 363 -20.12 -15.26 27.75
C SER A 363 -19.01 -14.78 26.82
N SER A 364 -19.34 -14.64 25.54
CA SER A 364 -18.43 -14.11 24.51
C SER A 364 -17.78 -12.76 24.87
N PRO A 365 -18.50 -11.76 25.42
CA PRO A 365 -17.88 -10.49 25.81
C PRO A 365 -16.81 -10.62 26.90
N VAL A 366 -17.01 -11.51 27.88
CA VAL A 366 -16.03 -11.76 28.94
C VAL A 366 -14.80 -12.47 28.38
N ILE A 367 -15.01 -13.44 27.49
CA ILE A 367 -13.94 -14.14 26.76
C ILE A 367 -13.12 -13.14 25.93
N ILE A 368 -13.76 -12.18 25.25
CA ILE A 368 -13.08 -11.10 24.52
C ILE A 368 -12.29 -10.19 25.48
N GLY A 369 -12.86 -9.83 26.63
CA GLY A 369 -12.18 -9.05 27.66
C GLY A 369 -10.91 -9.73 28.18
N ALA A 370 -10.96 -11.06 28.37
CA ALA A 370 -9.78 -11.85 28.74
C ALA A 370 -8.69 -11.79 27.67
N MET A 371 -9.04 -11.85 26.38
CA MET A 371 -8.07 -11.75 25.28
C MET A 371 -7.36 -10.40 25.26
N ILE A 372 -8.05 -9.30 25.57
CA ILE A 372 -7.44 -7.94 25.62
C ILE A 372 -6.34 -7.87 26.67
N LEU A 373 -6.53 -8.55 27.81
CA LEU A 373 -5.58 -8.56 28.91
C LEU A 373 -4.32 -9.40 28.60
N ALA A 374 -4.41 -10.34 27.65
CA ALA A 374 -3.38 -11.36 27.45
C ALA A 374 -2.09 -10.80 26.80
N PRO A 375 -0.93 -10.88 27.47
CA PRO A 375 0.33 -10.35 26.94
C PRO A 375 1.03 -11.30 25.96
N VAL A 376 0.45 -12.46 25.64
CA VAL A 376 1.13 -13.57 24.94
C VAL A 376 1.61 -13.21 23.53
N ILE A 377 1.00 -12.20 22.88
CA ILE A 377 1.41 -11.79 21.54
C ILE A 377 2.83 -11.24 21.51
N SER A 378 3.22 -10.46 22.52
CA SER A 378 4.52 -9.80 22.57
C SER A 378 5.69 -10.78 22.39
N PRO A 379 5.84 -11.85 23.20
CA PRO A 379 6.90 -12.84 23.00
C PRO A 379 6.74 -13.66 21.71
N ILE A 380 5.52 -13.84 21.19
CA ILE A 380 5.30 -14.54 19.90
C ILE A 380 5.85 -13.71 18.73
N VAL A 381 5.59 -12.41 18.72
CA VAL A 381 6.13 -11.49 17.70
C VAL A 381 7.65 -11.40 17.81
N SER A 382 8.19 -11.38 19.02
CA SER A 382 9.64 -11.47 19.25
C SER A 382 10.23 -12.78 18.70
N PHE A 383 9.55 -13.91 18.91
CA PHE A 383 9.95 -15.19 18.34
C PHE A 383 9.97 -15.14 16.80
N SER A 384 8.93 -14.60 16.16
CA SER A 384 8.90 -14.38 14.70
C SER A 384 10.08 -13.58 14.19
N MET A 385 10.41 -12.46 14.85
CA MET A 385 11.54 -11.62 14.47
C MET A 385 12.88 -12.37 14.66
N GLY A 386 13.03 -13.09 15.77
CA GLY A 386 14.23 -13.86 16.09
C GLY A 386 14.48 -14.94 15.04
N MET A 387 13.40 -15.54 14.55
CA MET A 387 13.43 -16.58 13.52
C MET A 387 13.92 -16.03 12.17
N VAL A 388 13.38 -14.91 11.70
CA VAL A 388 13.78 -14.33 10.40
C VAL A 388 15.17 -13.70 10.42
N ARG A 389 15.66 -13.29 11.60
CA ARG A 389 17.02 -12.75 11.80
C ARG A 389 18.04 -13.80 12.24
N TYR A 390 17.61 -15.01 12.57
CA TYR A 390 18.44 -16.06 13.18
C TYR A 390 19.11 -15.58 14.50
N ASP A 391 18.37 -14.86 15.33
CA ASP A 391 18.81 -14.46 16.67
C ASP A 391 18.48 -15.57 17.69
N VAL A 392 19.43 -16.48 17.87
CA VAL A 392 19.30 -17.64 18.77
C VAL A 392 18.91 -17.25 20.20
N PRO A 393 19.53 -16.25 20.85
CA PRO A 393 19.15 -15.97 22.23
C PRO A 393 17.76 -15.31 22.35
N MET A 394 17.29 -14.50 21.38
CA MET A 394 15.91 -14.00 21.37
C MET A 394 14.90 -15.12 21.11
N LEU A 395 15.23 -16.08 20.24
CA LEU A 395 14.42 -17.28 20.00
C LEU A 395 14.27 -18.10 21.27
N LYS A 396 15.38 -18.36 21.99
CA LYS A 396 15.38 -19.13 23.23
C LYS A 396 14.57 -18.45 24.32
N GLU A 397 14.79 -17.15 24.55
CA GLU A 397 14.04 -16.37 25.55
C GLU A 397 12.54 -16.38 25.23
N SER A 398 12.17 -16.08 23.98
CA SER A 398 10.77 -16.06 23.56
C SER A 398 10.11 -17.44 23.70
N PHE A 399 10.80 -18.51 23.32
CA PHE A 399 10.31 -19.87 23.45
C PHE A 399 10.05 -20.26 24.92
N VAL A 400 10.98 -19.92 25.82
CA VAL A 400 10.81 -20.14 27.26
C VAL A 400 9.62 -19.35 27.79
N THR A 401 9.46 -18.08 27.41
CA THR A 401 8.35 -17.23 27.84
C THR A 401 7.00 -17.73 27.34
N ILE A 402 6.89 -18.11 26.06
CA ILE A 402 5.67 -18.70 25.49
C ILE A 402 5.31 -20.01 26.22
N THR A 403 6.30 -20.88 26.43
CA THR A 403 6.08 -22.17 27.10
C THR A 403 5.67 -21.97 28.56
N ALA A 404 6.31 -21.06 29.28
CA ALA A 404 5.94 -20.73 30.66
C ALA A 404 4.51 -20.19 30.76
N GLY A 405 4.14 -19.25 29.87
CA GLY A 405 2.77 -18.74 29.80
C GLY A 405 1.74 -19.82 29.48
N THR A 406 2.10 -20.75 28.58
CA THR A 406 1.27 -21.91 28.20
C THR A 406 1.02 -22.81 29.41
N LEU A 407 2.08 -23.23 30.10
CA LEU A 407 2.00 -24.13 31.26
C LEU A 407 1.20 -23.53 32.41
N VAL A 408 1.42 -22.24 32.69
CA VAL A 408 0.68 -21.53 33.74
C VAL A 408 -0.79 -21.43 33.40
N SER A 409 -1.13 -21.13 32.14
CA SER A 409 -2.54 -21.05 31.72
C SER A 409 -3.23 -22.41 31.85
N LEU A 410 -2.58 -23.49 31.36
CA LEU A 410 -3.11 -24.84 31.51
C LEU A 410 -3.31 -25.21 32.99
N ALA A 411 -2.33 -24.92 33.85
CA ALA A 411 -2.40 -25.25 35.27
C ALA A 411 -3.54 -24.52 36.00
N PHE A 412 -3.72 -23.22 35.75
CA PHE A 412 -4.78 -22.44 36.41
C PHE A 412 -6.17 -22.75 35.86
N ALA A 413 -6.34 -22.93 34.54
CA ALA A 413 -7.62 -23.35 33.97
C ALA A 413 -8.02 -24.77 34.43
N ALA A 414 -7.06 -25.71 34.49
CA ALA A 414 -7.28 -27.04 35.05
C ALA A 414 -7.64 -26.96 36.54
N GLY A 415 -6.93 -26.15 37.32
CA GLY A 415 -7.19 -25.93 38.74
C GLY A 415 -8.61 -25.41 39.01
N VAL A 416 -9.06 -24.40 38.25
CA VAL A 416 -10.45 -23.90 38.34
C VAL A 416 -11.45 -24.98 37.98
N SER A 417 -11.19 -25.76 36.93
CA SER A 417 -12.10 -26.81 36.45
C SER A 417 -12.17 -28.02 37.39
N LEU A 418 -11.14 -28.25 38.21
CA LEU A 418 -11.16 -29.24 39.29
C LEU A 418 -11.98 -28.76 40.49
N VAL A 419 -11.91 -27.46 40.81
CA VAL A 419 -12.65 -26.86 41.94
C VAL A 419 -14.12 -26.68 41.60
N ILE A 420 -14.44 -26.37 40.34
CA ILE A 420 -15.81 -26.16 39.85
C ILE A 420 -16.26 -27.43 39.11
N PRO A 421 -17.09 -28.31 39.72
CA PRO A 421 -17.51 -29.58 39.12
C PRO A 421 -18.61 -29.39 38.06
N LEU A 422 -18.48 -28.39 37.19
CA LEU A 422 -19.36 -28.16 36.05
C LEU A 422 -18.76 -28.82 34.81
N LYS A 423 -19.24 -30.02 34.46
CA LYS A 423 -18.89 -30.74 33.23
C LYS A 423 -19.94 -30.49 32.15
N VAL A 424 -20.12 -29.23 31.77
CA VAL A 424 -21.06 -28.83 30.72
C VAL A 424 -20.26 -28.29 29.54
N LEU A 425 -20.40 -28.92 28.37
CA LEU A 425 -19.92 -28.37 27.11
C LEU A 425 -20.80 -27.17 26.74
N THR A 426 -20.31 -25.97 27.02
CA THR A 426 -20.95 -24.75 26.55
C THR A 426 -20.64 -24.55 25.06
N PRO A 427 -21.51 -23.84 24.32
CA PRO A 427 -21.25 -23.51 22.91
C PRO A 427 -19.87 -22.85 22.67
N GLU A 428 -19.44 -21.98 23.58
CA GLU A 428 -18.12 -21.33 23.50
C GLU A 428 -16.94 -22.31 23.71
N ILE A 429 -17.13 -23.38 24.50
CA ILE A 429 -16.14 -24.47 24.65
C ILE A 429 -16.14 -25.36 23.41
N GLU A 430 -17.32 -25.80 22.98
CA GLU A 430 -17.50 -26.72 21.84
C GLU A 430 -16.93 -26.11 20.54
N ALA A 431 -17.13 -24.81 20.31
CA ALA A 431 -16.59 -24.08 19.17
C ALA A 431 -15.05 -24.11 19.07
N ARG A 432 -14.34 -24.50 20.14
CA ARG A 432 -12.87 -24.57 20.19
C ARG A 432 -12.30 -25.98 20.10
N LEU A 433 -13.15 -26.99 19.96
CA LEU A 433 -12.74 -28.39 19.85
C LEU A 433 -12.51 -28.83 18.41
N SER A 434 -13.09 -28.13 17.45
CA SER A 434 -13.03 -28.45 16.02
C SER A 434 -12.31 -27.34 15.25
N PRO A 435 -10.97 -27.38 15.12
CA PRO A 435 -10.22 -26.41 14.33
C PRO A 435 -10.70 -26.39 12.89
N THR A 436 -10.82 -25.20 12.31
CA THR A 436 -11.25 -25.01 10.91
C THR A 436 -10.19 -24.27 10.10
N LEU A 437 -10.34 -24.29 8.76
CA LEU A 437 -9.53 -23.43 7.88
C LEU A 437 -9.76 -21.92 8.15
N LEU A 438 -10.92 -21.55 8.72
CA LEU A 438 -11.20 -20.17 9.09
C LEU A 438 -10.32 -19.73 10.27
N ASP A 439 -10.07 -20.61 11.24
CA ASP A 439 -9.16 -20.34 12.36
C ASP A 439 -7.74 -20.08 11.87
N MET A 440 -7.29 -20.85 10.87
CA MET A 440 -6.01 -20.61 10.20
C MET A 440 -5.97 -19.23 9.53
N GLY A 441 -7.04 -18.83 8.83
CA GLY A 441 -7.16 -17.50 8.23
C GLY A 441 -7.09 -16.36 9.27
N ILE A 442 -7.70 -16.56 10.44
CA ILE A 442 -7.60 -15.64 11.57
C ILE A 442 -6.14 -15.57 12.06
N ALA A 443 -5.49 -16.72 12.27
CA ALA A 443 -4.09 -16.77 12.73
C ALA A 443 -3.12 -16.08 11.75
N VAL A 444 -3.30 -16.29 10.44
CA VAL A 444 -2.55 -15.61 9.37
C VAL A 444 -2.72 -14.09 9.51
N SER A 445 -3.96 -13.64 9.60
CA SER A 445 -4.29 -12.20 9.68
C SER A 445 -3.75 -11.58 10.97
N SER A 446 -3.86 -12.29 12.11
CA SER A 446 -3.29 -11.88 13.40
C SER A 446 -1.77 -11.78 13.36
N GLY A 447 -1.06 -12.71 12.71
CA GLY A 447 0.39 -12.65 12.52
C GLY A 447 0.83 -11.42 11.73
N ILE A 448 0.14 -11.14 10.62
CA ILE A 448 0.40 -9.94 9.80
C ILE A 448 0.13 -8.67 10.61
N ALA A 449 -1.05 -8.60 11.24
CA ALA A 449 -1.46 -7.44 12.02
C ALA A 449 -0.48 -7.16 13.18
N ALA A 450 -0.11 -8.19 13.95
CA ALA A 450 0.79 -8.04 15.09
C ALA A 450 2.18 -7.55 14.66
N ALA A 451 2.79 -8.16 13.65
CA ALA A 451 4.11 -7.74 13.17
C ALA A 451 4.07 -6.33 12.55
N TYR A 452 3.03 -6.01 11.77
CA TYR A 452 2.86 -4.68 11.18
C TYR A 452 2.63 -3.60 12.23
N ALA A 453 1.87 -3.91 13.28
CA ALA A 453 1.63 -3.02 14.41
C ALA A 453 2.93 -2.69 15.15
N HIS A 454 3.70 -3.71 15.52
CA HIS A 454 4.97 -3.53 16.22
C HIS A 454 5.98 -2.78 15.35
N ALA A 455 5.99 -3.00 14.03
CA ALA A 455 6.88 -2.31 13.10
C ALA A 455 6.56 -0.82 12.89
N ASN A 456 5.35 -0.34 13.25
CA ASN A 456 4.92 1.04 13.03
C ASN A 456 4.53 1.71 14.35
N GLU A 457 5.37 2.59 14.89
CA GLU A 457 5.14 3.23 16.20
C GLU A 457 3.79 3.94 16.34
N GLY A 458 3.32 4.62 15.29
CA GLY A 458 2.03 5.31 15.29
C GLY A 458 0.84 4.35 15.44
N ILE A 459 0.96 3.14 14.89
CA ILE A 459 -0.08 2.11 14.95
C ILE A 459 0.06 1.32 16.26
N ALA A 460 1.28 1.01 16.71
CA ALA A 460 1.54 0.38 18.00
C ALA A 460 0.86 1.13 19.16
N LYS A 461 0.96 2.48 19.17
CA LYS A 461 0.30 3.33 20.18
C LYS A 461 -1.23 3.28 20.11
N SER A 462 -1.80 3.11 18.92
CA SER A 462 -3.25 3.00 18.71
C SER A 462 -3.79 1.58 18.95
N LEU A 463 -2.95 0.54 18.80
CA LEU A 463 -3.32 -0.86 18.98
C LEU A 463 -3.27 -1.33 20.43
N ALA A 464 -2.70 -0.54 21.34
CA ALA A 464 -2.77 -0.79 22.78
C ALA A 464 -4.21 -0.94 23.31
N GLY A 465 -5.23 -0.55 22.53
CA GLY A 465 -6.66 -0.75 22.83
C GLY A 465 -7.40 -1.76 21.94
N VAL A 466 -6.77 -2.39 20.94
CA VAL A 466 -7.45 -3.33 20.01
C VAL A 466 -6.98 -4.75 20.29
N ALA A 467 -7.93 -5.62 20.65
CA ALA A 467 -7.69 -7.02 21.01
C ALA A 467 -7.07 -7.82 19.84
N ILE A 468 -5.74 -7.98 19.81
CA ILE A 468 -5.09 -8.85 18.80
C ILE A 468 -5.05 -10.32 19.29
N ALA A 469 -5.15 -10.59 20.60
CA ALA A 469 -4.93 -11.91 21.20
C ALA A 469 -6.12 -12.88 21.12
N VAL A 470 -7.00 -12.67 20.15
CA VAL A 470 -8.29 -13.37 20.01
C VAL A 470 -8.11 -14.87 19.78
N ALA A 471 -7.01 -15.27 19.15
CA ALA A 471 -6.83 -16.63 18.66
C ALA A 471 -6.22 -17.64 19.66
N LEU A 472 -5.67 -17.19 20.81
CA LEU A 472 -4.78 -18.05 21.62
C LEU A 472 -5.29 -18.38 23.02
N VAL A 473 -5.77 -17.39 23.78
CA VAL A 473 -6.14 -17.63 25.19
C VAL A 473 -7.34 -18.57 25.35
N PRO A 474 -8.46 -18.42 24.62
CA PRO A 474 -9.60 -19.31 24.84
C PRO A 474 -9.30 -20.77 24.52
N PRO A 475 -8.67 -21.13 23.37
CA PRO A 475 -8.27 -22.52 23.13
C PRO A 475 -7.35 -23.07 24.21
N LEU A 476 -6.44 -22.24 24.73
CA LEU A 476 -5.55 -22.64 25.82
C LEU A 476 -6.31 -22.86 27.14
N ALA A 477 -7.30 -22.03 27.46
CA ALA A 477 -8.17 -22.20 28.61
C ALA A 477 -9.05 -23.45 28.47
N VAL A 478 -9.64 -23.70 27.29
CA VAL A 478 -10.40 -24.93 27.00
C VAL A 478 -9.54 -26.18 27.13
N ALA A 479 -8.29 -26.14 26.65
CA ALA A 479 -7.35 -27.24 26.86
C ALA A 479 -7.11 -27.49 28.35
N GLY A 480 -6.94 -26.44 29.16
CA GLY A 480 -6.85 -26.57 30.62
C GLY A 480 -8.12 -27.14 31.25
N ILE A 481 -9.31 -26.74 30.78
CA ILE A 481 -10.60 -27.31 31.20
C ILE A 481 -10.63 -28.81 30.90
N GLY A 482 -10.21 -29.24 29.71
CA GLY A 482 -10.11 -30.66 29.34
C GLY A 482 -9.21 -31.46 30.28
N ILE A 483 -8.05 -30.91 30.68
CA ILE A 483 -7.17 -31.51 31.70
C ILE A 483 -7.92 -31.65 33.03
N GLY A 484 -8.58 -30.59 33.51
CA GLY A 484 -9.32 -30.61 34.77
C GLY A 484 -10.51 -31.58 34.76
N TRP A 485 -11.15 -31.78 33.61
CA TRP A 485 -12.23 -32.75 33.44
C TRP A 485 -11.78 -34.20 33.26
N TRP A 486 -10.47 -34.40 33.02
CA TRP A 486 -9.90 -35.66 32.58
C TRP A 486 -10.44 -36.12 31.21
N ASP A 487 -10.76 -35.16 30.35
CA ASP A 487 -11.32 -35.36 29.02
C ASP A 487 -10.25 -35.10 27.96
N TRP A 488 -9.75 -36.20 27.36
CA TRP A 488 -8.70 -36.15 26.35
C TRP A 488 -9.19 -35.54 25.03
N GLU A 489 -10.46 -35.68 24.70
CA GLU A 489 -11.03 -35.15 23.46
C GLU A 489 -11.08 -33.63 23.52
N VAL A 490 -11.59 -33.09 24.63
CA VAL A 490 -11.63 -31.64 24.90
C VAL A 490 -10.21 -31.05 24.92
N PHE A 491 -9.26 -31.73 25.59
CA PHE A 491 -7.88 -31.28 25.64
C PHE A 491 -7.21 -31.27 24.25
N SER A 492 -7.30 -32.39 23.53
CA SER A 492 -6.57 -32.58 22.26
C SER A 492 -7.10 -31.69 21.14
N GLY A 493 -8.41 -31.47 21.04
CA GLY A 493 -9.01 -30.55 20.07
C GLY A 493 -8.56 -29.10 20.30
N ALA A 494 -8.65 -28.65 21.56
CA ALA A 494 -8.34 -27.27 21.91
C ALA A 494 -6.84 -26.93 21.88
N ILE A 495 -5.97 -27.86 22.32
CA ILE A 495 -4.52 -27.65 22.25
C ILE A 495 -4.02 -27.65 20.81
N LEU A 496 -4.65 -28.42 19.93
CA LEU A 496 -4.36 -28.43 18.51
C LEU A 496 -4.75 -27.09 17.85
N LEU A 497 -5.92 -26.55 18.19
CA LEU A 497 -6.32 -25.19 17.76
C LEU A 497 -5.32 -24.13 18.25
N TYR A 498 -4.89 -24.20 19.51
CA TYR A 498 -3.85 -23.31 20.05
C TYR A 498 -2.53 -23.42 19.27
N ALA A 499 -2.03 -24.63 19.04
CA ALA A 499 -0.75 -24.87 18.38
C ALA A 499 -0.73 -24.39 16.92
N THR A 500 -1.84 -24.62 16.20
CA THR A 500 -1.98 -24.20 14.80
C THR A 500 -2.08 -22.69 14.67
N ASN A 501 -2.84 -22.04 15.55
CA ASN A 501 -2.90 -20.58 15.61
C ASN A 501 -1.54 -19.97 15.96
N LEU A 502 -0.84 -20.53 16.95
CA LEU A 502 0.51 -20.10 17.33
C LEU A 502 1.48 -20.21 16.14
N ALA A 503 1.50 -21.35 15.44
CA ALA A 503 2.38 -21.57 14.28
C ALA A 503 2.06 -20.60 13.13
N GLY A 504 0.77 -20.36 12.84
CA GLY A 504 0.33 -19.41 11.83
C GLY A 504 0.78 -17.98 12.14
N ILE A 505 0.55 -17.52 13.38
CA ILE A 505 0.99 -16.19 13.83
C ILE A 505 2.51 -16.06 13.70
N ILE A 506 3.28 -17.07 14.12
CA ILE A 506 4.75 -17.05 14.04
C ILE A 506 5.22 -16.89 12.58
N LEU A 507 4.68 -17.70 11.67
CA LEU A 507 5.06 -17.69 10.26
C LEU A 507 4.72 -16.37 9.59
N PHE A 508 3.48 -15.93 9.69
CA PHE A 508 3.01 -14.76 8.98
C PHE A 508 3.51 -13.45 9.62
N GLY A 509 3.79 -13.45 10.92
CA GLY A 509 4.55 -12.38 11.57
C GLY A 509 5.97 -12.28 11.03
N GLY A 510 6.67 -13.42 10.89
CA GLY A 510 8.01 -13.48 10.30
C GLY A 510 8.02 -13.00 8.84
N LEU A 511 7.11 -13.52 8.01
CA LEU A 511 6.94 -13.07 6.63
C LEU A 511 6.69 -11.56 6.56
N THR A 512 5.87 -11.02 7.45
CA THR A 512 5.59 -9.58 7.50
C THR A 512 6.85 -8.78 7.82
N PHE A 513 7.66 -9.17 8.81
CA PHE A 513 8.94 -8.52 9.07
C PHE A 513 9.92 -8.60 7.88
N LEU A 514 9.90 -9.71 7.15
CA LEU A 514 10.68 -9.86 5.92
C LEU A 514 10.21 -8.89 4.82
N PHE A 515 8.90 -8.80 4.60
CA PHE A 515 8.31 -7.89 3.61
C PHE A 515 8.50 -6.42 3.96
N LEU A 516 8.46 -6.07 5.23
CA LEU A 516 8.73 -4.72 5.74
C LEU A 516 10.23 -4.38 5.76
N GLY A 517 11.11 -5.35 5.43
CA GLY A 517 12.55 -5.13 5.32
C GLY A 517 13.30 -5.10 6.65
N PHE A 518 12.69 -5.61 7.73
CA PHE A 518 13.34 -5.78 9.03
C PHE A 518 14.27 -7.00 9.07
N ALA A 519 14.31 -7.85 8.04
CA ALA A 519 15.26 -8.95 7.91
C ALA A 519 15.83 -9.09 6.48
N PRO A 520 17.15 -9.34 6.30
CA PRO A 520 17.71 -9.55 4.98
C PRO A 520 17.36 -10.96 4.45
N PHE A 521 16.76 -11.04 3.27
CA PHE A 521 16.37 -12.31 2.60
C PHE A 521 17.48 -13.38 2.59
N LYS A 522 18.75 -12.97 2.40
CA LYS A 522 19.90 -13.90 2.38
C LYS A 522 20.13 -14.60 3.72
N ARG A 523 19.83 -13.95 4.86
CA ARG A 523 19.89 -14.56 6.20
C ARG A 523 18.56 -15.21 6.59
N ALA A 524 17.44 -14.67 6.09
CA ALA A 524 16.11 -15.20 6.37
C ALA A 524 15.84 -16.56 5.69
N LYS A 525 16.59 -16.96 4.65
CA LYS A 525 16.35 -18.20 3.89
C LYS A 525 16.31 -19.45 4.79
N MET A 526 17.24 -19.58 5.73
CA MET A 526 17.26 -20.73 6.65
C MET A 526 16.16 -20.61 7.71
N GLY A 527 15.98 -19.41 8.30
CA GLY A 527 14.92 -19.14 9.26
C GLY A 527 13.53 -19.45 8.71
N LEU A 528 13.22 -19.01 7.49
CA LEU A 528 11.95 -19.22 6.81
C LEU A 528 11.71 -20.69 6.45
N VAL A 529 12.75 -21.44 6.08
CA VAL A 529 12.65 -22.88 5.88
C VAL A 529 12.31 -23.57 7.20
N TYR A 530 12.94 -23.22 8.32
CA TYR A 530 12.57 -23.77 9.62
C TYR A 530 11.14 -23.41 10.01
N THR A 531 10.66 -22.19 9.73
CA THR A 531 9.26 -21.82 9.98
C THR A 531 8.30 -22.62 9.13
N LEU A 532 8.61 -22.78 7.84
CA LEU A 532 7.79 -23.55 6.91
C LEU A 532 7.73 -25.02 7.35
N VAL A 533 8.85 -25.59 7.79
CA VAL A 533 8.90 -26.95 8.34
C VAL A 533 8.07 -27.06 9.61
N ILE A 534 8.15 -26.10 10.54
CA ILE A 534 7.32 -26.10 11.76
C ILE A 534 5.83 -25.99 11.41
N VAL A 535 5.46 -25.12 10.47
CA VAL A 535 4.06 -24.97 10.03
C VAL A 535 3.57 -26.22 9.33
N VAL A 536 4.35 -26.82 8.44
CA VAL A 536 3.99 -28.09 7.79
C VAL A 536 3.87 -29.20 8.84
N LEU A 537 4.80 -29.26 9.80
CA LEU A 537 4.79 -30.25 10.88
C LEU A 537 3.54 -30.11 11.77
N VAL A 538 3.04 -28.90 11.98
CA VAL A 538 1.80 -28.65 12.75
C VAL A 538 0.54 -28.83 11.88
N ALA A 539 0.60 -28.51 10.58
CA ALA A 539 -0.52 -28.63 9.65
C ALA A 539 -0.86 -30.09 9.28
N VAL A 540 0.14 -30.99 9.28
CA VAL A 540 -0.06 -32.41 8.97
C VAL A 540 -0.94 -33.11 10.04
N PRO A 541 -0.66 -33.03 11.35
CA PRO A 541 -1.55 -33.53 12.40
C PRO A 541 -2.93 -32.86 12.39
N LEU A 542 -2.99 -31.56 12.04
CA LEU A 542 -4.25 -30.84 11.92
C LEU A 542 -5.14 -31.45 10.85
N THR A 543 -4.59 -31.72 9.66
CA THR A 543 -5.33 -32.32 8.54
C THR A 543 -5.84 -33.70 8.93
N LEU A 544 -4.99 -34.53 9.55
CA LEU A 544 -5.35 -35.86 10.00
C LEU A 544 -6.41 -35.87 11.11
N SER A 545 -6.36 -34.90 12.02
CA SER A 545 -7.34 -34.76 13.11
C SER A 545 -8.67 -34.22 12.59
N PHE A 546 -8.62 -33.25 11.67
CA PHE A 546 -9.80 -32.70 11.01
C PHE A 546 -10.57 -33.77 10.24
N ASP A 547 -9.88 -34.64 9.51
CA ASP A 547 -10.52 -35.75 8.78
C ASP A 547 -11.26 -36.71 9.73
N ARG A 548 -10.69 -37.00 10.91
CA ARG A 548 -11.33 -37.86 11.93
C ARG A 548 -12.57 -37.21 12.53
N ILE A 549 -12.45 -35.94 12.95
CA ILE A 549 -13.58 -35.17 13.52
C ILE A 549 -14.71 -35.02 12.49
N MET A 550 -14.37 -34.76 11.22
CA MET A 550 -15.36 -34.61 10.16
C MET A 550 -16.06 -35.93 9.86
N GLN A 551 -15.34 -37.05 9.84
CA GLN A 551 -15.93 -38.38 9.73
C GLN A 551 -16.87 -38.66 10.90
N GLU A 552 -16.49 -38.30 12.12
CA GLU A 552 -17.32 -38.46 13.31
C GLU A 552 -18.62 -37.66 13.20
N ALA A 553 -18.52 -36.37 12.92
CA ALA A 553 -19.66 -35.49 12.78
C ALA A 553 -20.60 -35.94 11.66
N ASN A 554 -20.06 -36.43 10.54
CA ASN A 554 -20.87 -36.94 9.42
C ASN A 554 -21.63 -38.20 9.80
N ILE A 555 -20.97 -39.16 10.45
CA ILE A 555 -21.61 -40.41 10.89
C ILE A 555 -22.64 -40.12 11.99
N THR A 556 -22.31 -39.29 12.98
CA THR A 556 -23.24 -38.89 14.04
C THR A 556 -24.46 -38.18 13.45
N ARG A 557 -24.29 -37.24 12.52
CA ARG A 557 -25.43 -36.61 11.81
C ARG A 557 -26.24 -37.59 10.97
N ALA A 558 -25.60 -38.59 10.36
CA ALA A 558 -26.30 -39.59 9.55
C ALA A 558 -27.12 -40.57 10.40
N LEU A 559 -26.74 -40.76 11.65
CA LEU A 559 -27.37 -41.69 12.58
C LEU A 559 -28.32 -41.01 13.58
N GLU A 560 -27.97 -39.85 14.15
CA GLU A 560 -28.74 -39.16 15.16
C GLU A 560 -30.13 -38.75 14.62
N GLY A 561 -31.19 -39.19 15.29
CA GLY A 561 -32.57 -38.97 14.86
C GLY A 561 -33.03 -39.82 13.66
N ALA A 562 -32.17 -40.68 13.10
CA ALA A 562 -32.58 -41.59 12.04
C ALA A 562 -33.57 -42.63 12.58
N THR A 563 -34.61 -42.92 11.79
CA THR A 563 -35.56 -44.00 12.09
C THR A 563 -35.22 -45.22 11.25
N ILE A 564 -34.86 -46.32 11.91
CA ILE A 564 -34.53 -47.59 11.27
C ILE A 564 -35.43 -48.65 11.90
N GLN A 565 -36.19 -49.41 11.09
CA GLN A 565 -37.07 -50.47 11.60
C GLN A 565 -38.02 -49.98 12.73
N ASN A 566 -38.67 -48.82 12.58
CA ASN A 566 -39.52 -48.18 13.60
C ASN A 566 -38.86 -47.92 14.96
N VAL A 567 -37.53 -47.78 14.98
CA VAL A 567 -36.74 -47.40 16.15
C VAL A 567 -35.97 -46.12 15.82
N VAL A 568 -36.09 -45.12 16.69
CA VAL A 568 -35.36 -43.85 16.57
C VAL A 568 -34.01 -43.99 17.25
N LEU A 569 -32.94 -43.65 16.54
CA LEU A 569 -31.59 -43.58 17.09
C LEU A 569 -31.41 -42.24 17.81
N ARG A 570 -30.95 -42.28 19.06
CA ARG A 570 -30.67 -41.10 19.89
C ARG A 570 -29.32 -41.26 20.60
N ASP A 571 -28.72 -40.17 21.03
CA ASP A 571 -27.49 -40.15 21.83
C ASP A 571 -26.34 -40.94 21.16
N VAL A 572 -26.17 -40.79 19.85
CA VAL A 572 -25.14 -41.49 19.08
C VAL A 572 -23.76 -40.94 19.43
N ARG A 573 -22.86 -41.84 19.84
CA ARG A 573 -21.45 -41.57 20.10
C ARG A 573 -20.58 -42.58 19.36
N ILE A 574 -19.49 -42.09 18.79
CA ILE A 574 -18.61 -42.91 17.97
C ILE A 574 -17.26 -42.99 18.65
N ARG A 575 -16.70 -44.20 18.73
CA ARG A 575 -15.32 -44.41 19.18
C ARG A 575 -14.57 -45.13 18.07
N PHE A 576 -13.63 -44.42 17.45
CA PHE A 576 -12.77 -44.96 16.42
C PHE A 576 -11.85 -46.05 17.00
N GLY A 577 -11.85 -47.22 16.38
CA GLY A 577 -11.09 -48.41 16.76
C GLY A 577 -11.17 -49.48 15.67
N SER A 578 -10.58 -50.64 15.90
CA SER A 578 -10.69 -51.79 14.99
C SER A 578 -11.30 -52.98 15.75
N PRO A 579 -12.64 -53.19 15.69
CA PRO A 579 -13.65 -52.44 14.91
C PRO A 579 -14.11 -51.12 15.57
N MET A 580 -14.69 -50.21 14.77
CA MET A 580 -15.29 -48.95 15.24
C MET A 580 -16.46 -49.26 16.18
N VAL A 581 -16.55 -48.58 17.33
CA VAL A 581 -17.65 -48.76 18.29
C VAL A 581 -18.67 -47.64 18.12
N VAL A 582 -19.93 -47.99 17.88
CA VAL A 582 -21.05 -47.05 17.82
C VAL A 582 -21.93 -47.29 19.05
N SER A 583 -21.91 -46.34 19.98
CA SER A 583 -22.74 -46.36 21.19
C SER A 583 -23.99 -45.51 20.92
N LEU A 584 -25.18 -46.07 21.08
CA LEU A 584 -26.43 -45.36 20.78
C LEU A 584 -27.59 -45.81 21.69
N ARG A 585 -28.59 -44.94 21.83
CA ARG A 585 -29.87 -45.25 22.45
C ARG A 585 -30.90 -45.56 21.36
N LEU A 586 -31.56 -46.70 21.50
CA LEU A 586 -32.68 -47.11 20.66
C LEU A 586 -33.99 -46.75 21.36
N VAL A 587 -34.83 -45.93 20.73
CA VAL A 587 -36.14 -45.53 21.25
C VAL A 587 -37.23 -46.10 20.35
N GLY A 588 -38.16 -46.87 20.92
CA GLY A 588 -39.25 -47.48 20.16
C GLY A 588 -40.54 -47.66 20.98
N PRO A 589 -41.66 -47.98 20.31
CA PRO A 589 -42.97 -48.11 20.94
C PRO A 589 -43.16 -49.42 21.73
N GLN A 590 -42.24 -50.38 21.60
CA GLN A 590 -42.26 -51.69 22.25
C GLN A 590 -40.84 -52.18 22.54
N ASP A 591 -40.71 -53.25 23.33
CA ASP A 591 -39.42 -53.85 23.66
C ASP A 591 -38.69 -54.33 22.40
N ILE A 592 -37.41 -53.98 22.29
CA ILE A 592 -36.61 -54.22 21.08
C ILE A 592 -35.91 -55.57 21.21
N ALA A 593 -36.42 -56.58 20.51
CA ALA A 593 -35.86 -57.93 20.53
C ALA A 593 -34.40 -57.98 19.99
N PRO A 594 -33.54 -58.89 20.48
CA PRO A 594 -32.14 -59.01 20.05
C PRO A 594 -31.95 -59.19 18.53
N GLN A 595 -32.89 -59.85 17.85
CA GLN A 595 -32.87 -60.03 16.40
C GLN A 595 -33.01 -58.69 15.66
N ARG A 596 -33.89 -57.80 16.15
CA ARG A 596 -34.10 -56.46 15.58
C ARG A 596 -32.90 -55.55 15.82
N ILE A 597 -32.19 -55.70 16.93
CA ILE A 597 -30.91 -55.00 17.19
C ILE A 597 -29.84 -55.42 16.16
N GLN A 598 -29.80 -56.70 15.75
CA GLN A 598 -28.88 -57.15 14.70
C GLN A 598 -29.24 -56.60 13.32
N GLU A 599 -30.53 -56.43 13.01
CA GLU A 599 -30.99 -55.79 11.77
C GLU A 599 -30.62 -54.30 11.74
N VAL A 600 -30.87 -53.57 12.84
CA VAL A 600 -30.44 -52.17 12.99
C VAL A 600 -28.93 -52.06 12.83
N LYS A 601 -28.15 -52.98 13.42
CA LYS A 601 -26.70 -53.04 13.24
C LYS A 601 -26.32 -53.17 11.75
N LYS A 602 -26.92 -54.12 11.01
CA LYS A 602 -26.63 -54.32 9.59
C LYS A 602 -26.95 -53.09 8.74
N GLU A 603 -28.06 -52.42 9.02
CA GLU A 603 -28.43 -51.17 8.34
C GLU A 603 -27.45 -50.03 8.66
N ILE A 604 -26.98 -49.93 9.90
CA ILE A 604 -25.92 -48.97 10.29
C ILE A 604 -24.61 -49.27 9.56
N GLU A 605 -24.17 -50.54 9.50
CA GLU A 605 -22.97 -50.96 8.77
C GLU A 605 -23.09 -50.63 7.27
N LYS A 606 -24.26 -50.83 6.68
CA LYS A 606 -24.54 -50.49 5.28
C LYS A 606 -24.55 -48.97 5.02
N LYS A 607 -25.01 -48.19 5.99
CA LYS A 607 -25.10 -46.72 5.88
C LYS A 607 -23.74 -46.03 6.08
N ILE A 608 -22.85 -46.64 6.87
CA ILE A 608 -21.50 -46.15 7.16
C ILE A 608 -20.45 -46.77 6.22
N ASP A 609 -20.80 -47.85 5.53
CA ASP A 609 -19.92 -48.65 4.64
C ASP A 609 -18.69 -49.23 5.37
N GLN A 610 -18.84 -49.55 6.67
CA GLN A 610 -17.78 -50.10 7.51
C GLN A 610 -18.36 -51.04 8.59
N PRO A 611 -17.62 -52.08 9.02
CA PRO A 611 -18.05 -52.95 10.10
C PRO A 611 -17.99 -52.21 11.46
N VAL A 612 -19.04 -52.34 12.27
CA VAL A 612 -19.11 -51.68 13.58
C VAL A 612 -19.41 -52.65 14.71
N ARG A 613 -18.95 -52.31 15.91
CA ARG A 613 -19.39 -52.91 17.17
C ARG A 613 -20.46 -52.00 17.77
N LEU A 614 -21.66 -52.53 17.96
CA LEU A 614 -22.78 -51.77 18.49
C LEU A 614 -22.81 -51.90 20.03
N GLU A 615 -22.92 -50.77 20.72
CA GLU A 615 -23.25 -50.71 22.15
C GLU A 615 -24.61 -50.00 22.27
N VAL A 616 -25.58 -50.67 22.89
CA VAL A 616 -26.98 -50.25 22.79
C VAL A 616 -27.60 -50.10 24.17
N VAL A 617 -28.32 -49.00 24.36
CA VAL A 617 -29.27 -48.84 25.45
C VAL A 617 -30.68 -48.77 24.85
N SER A 618 -31.60 -49.65 25.28
CA SER A 618 -32.99 -49.64 24.82
C SER A 618 -33.85 -48.78 25.74
N ALA A 619 -34.72 -47.95 25.17
CA ALA A 619 -35.70 -47.15 25.88
C ALA A 619 -37.08 -47.28 25.19
N MET A 620 -38.14 -47.33 25.99
CA MET A 620 -39.52 -47.44 25.50
C MET A 620 -40.22 -46.09 25.63
N GLU A 621 -40.90 -45.67 24.56
CA GLU A 621 -41.75 -44.47 24.54
C GLU A 621 -43.18 -44.90 24.92
N PHE A 622 -43.75 -44.28 25.97
CA PHE A 622 -45.11 -44.54 26.47
C PHE A 622 -46.10 -43.48 26.01
#